data_AF-A0A956JTZ1-F1
#
_entry.id   AF-A0A956JTZ1-F1
#
_cell.length_a   1.000
_cell.length_b   1.000
_cell.length_c   1.000
_cell.angle_alpha   90.00
_cell.angle_beta   90.00
_cell.angle_gamma   90.00
#
_symmetry.space_group_name_H-M   'P 1'
#
loop_
_entity.id
_entity.type
_entity.pdbx_description
1 polymer ?
#
loop_
_entity_poly.entity_id
_entity_poly.type
_entity_poly.pdbx_seq_one_letter_code
_entity_poly.pdbx_strand_id
1 'polypeptide(L)'
;ALTLGACSSEGDARTIVCDSQQSNNPAARGLCRVWTGKAGDAYVQICAQEGGTEVQSCTAQDRVGLCATDQGFGVGLDYVYYAPAWDATSARQHCENLASCSFTCTFTP
;
A
#
# COMPACT_ATOMS: atom_id res chain seq x y z
N ALA A 1 -41.43 -19.69 10.19
CA ALA A 1 -40.25 -19.36 9.39
C ALA A 1 -39.36 -18.47 10.25
N LEU A 2 -38.20 -18.97 10.68
CA LEU A 2 -37.24 -18.18 11.46
C LEU A 2 -36.51 -17.24 10.50
N THR A 3 -36.62 -15.93 10.74
CA THR A 3 -35.85 -14.90 10.07
C THR A 3 -34.41 -15.05 10.53
N LEU A 4 -33.57 -15.69 9.71
CA LEU A 4 -32.12 -15.70 9.90
C LEU A 4 -31.63 -14.27 9.75
N GLY A 5 -31.15 -13.70 10.86
CA GLY A 5 -30.47 -12.41 10.86
C GLY A 5 -29.30 -12.45 9.90
N ALA A 6 -29.27 -11.51 8.96
CA ALA A 6 -28.09 -11.25 8.16
C ALA A 6 -27.02 -10.64 9.08
N CYS A 7 -26.15 -11.48 9.63
CA CYS A 7 -24.81 -11.03 9.98
C CYS A 7 -24.06 -10.90 8.65
N SER A 8 -23.95 -9.68 8.13
CA SER A 8 -23.17 -9.35 6.93
C SER A 8 -22.60 -7.95 7.19
N SER A 9 -21.30 -7.71 7.24
CA SER A 9 -20.09 -8.50 7.12
C SER A 9 -19.05 -7.86 8.06
N GLU A 10 -18.16 -8.62 8.69
CA GLU A 10 -16.89 -8.03 9.12
C GLU A 10 -16.30 -7.35 7.88
N GLY A 11 -16.02 -6.04 7.94
CA GLY A 11 -15.71 -5.21 6.76
C GLY A 11 -14.91 -5.98 5.72
N ASP A 12 -15.51 -6.15 4.53
CA ASP A 12 -15.01 -7.07 3.52
C ASP A 12 -13.52 -6.81 3.28
N ALA A 13 -12.72 -7.87 3.45
CA ALA A 13 -11.30 -7.83 3.16
C ALA A 13 -11.11 -7.52 1.67
N ARG A 14 -11.04 -6.24 1.32
CA ARG A 14 -10.78 -5.76 -0.02
C ARG A 14 -9.39 -5.16 -0.09
N THR A 15 -8.76 -5.30 -1.25
CA THR A 15 -7.47 -4.67 -1.52
C THR A 15 -7.69 -3.18 -1.80
N ILE A 16 -6.91 -2.33 -1.15
CA ILE A 16 -6.89 -0.88 -1.38
C ILE A 16 -5.55 -0.55 -2.02
N VAL A 17 -5.60 0.14 -3.17
CA VAL A 17 -4.39 0.61 -3.85
C VAL A 17 -4.40 2.13 -3.86
N CYS A 18 -3.45 2.73 -3.16
CA CYS A 18 -3.26 4.18 -3.17
C CYS A 18 -2.07 4.56 -4.01
N ASP A 19 -2.33 5.29 -5.08
CA ASP A 19 -1.28 5.90 -5.88
C ASP A 19 -1.01 7.33 -5.41
N SER A 20 0.16 7.54 -4.82
CA SER A 20 0.66 8.84 -4.40
C SER A 20 1.86 9.29 -5.24
N GLN A 21 2.01 8.78 -6.46
CA GLN A 21 3.09 9.16 -7.37
C GLN A 21 3.18 10.68 -7.55
N GLN A 22 2.02 11.35 -7.69
CA GLN A 22 1.91 12.81 -7.89
C GLN A 22 1.58 13.58 -6.61
N SER A 23 1.69 12.95 -5.43
CA SER A 23 1.35 13.62 -4.16
C SER A 23 2.31 14.77 -3.84
N ASN A 24 1.77 15.83 -3.23
CA ASN A 24 2.56 16.93 -2.66
C ASN A 24 3.14 16.59 -1.28
N ASN A 25 2.76 15.47 -0.67
CA ASN A 25 3.34 14.98 0.58
C ASN A 25 4.70 14.33 0.29
N PRO A 26 5.84 14.89 0.74
CA PRO A 26 7.16 14.34 0.43
C PRO A 26 7.38 12.91 0.94
N ALA A 27 6.69 12.50 2.01
CA ALA A 27 6.81 11.16 2.58
C ALA A 27 6.04 10.09 1.81
N ALA A 28 5.05 10.50 1.00
CA ALA A 28 4.24 9.59 0.19
C ALA A 28 4.57 9.68 -1.31
N ARG A 29 5.11 10.81 -1.76
CA ARG A 29 5.37 11.07 -3.17
C ARG A 29 6.19 9.97 -3.83
N GLY A 30 5.73 9.53 -5.00
CA GLY A 30 6.42 8.49 -5.78
C GLY A 30 6.19 7.07 -5.28
N LEU A 31 5.21 6.85 -4.40
CA LEU A 31 4.82 5.53 -3.93
C LEU A 31 3.47 5.12 -4.51
N CYS A 32 3.28 3.82 -4.64
CA CYS A 32 1.96 3.21 -4.68
C CYS A 32 1.88 2.14 -3.59
N ARG A 33 0.88 2.27 -2.72
CA ARG A 33 0.71 1.42 -1.55
C ARG A 33 -0.46 0.48 -1.76
N VAL A 34 -0.22 -0.81 -1.57
CA VAL A 34 -1.24 -1.86 -1.73
C VAL A 34 -1.50 -2.46 -0.37
N TRP A 35 -2.63 -2.10 0.25
CA TRP A 35 -3.08 -2.76 1.47
C TRP A 35 -3.97 -3.93 1.13
N THR A 36 -3.70 -5.08 1.75
CA THR A 36 -4.51 -6.29 1.64
C THR A 36 -4.95 -6.74 3.03
N GLY A 37 -6.17 -7.28 3.14
CA GLY A 37 -6.69 -7.81 4.39
C GLY A 37 -7.84 -7.00 4.99
N LYS A 38 -8.08 -7.17 6.30
CA LYS A 38 -9.31 -6.77 7.00
C LYS A 38 -9.56 -5.26 7.17
N ALA A 39 -8.69 -4.40 6.66
CA ALA A 39 -8.68 -3.00 7.10
C ALA A 39 -9.39 -1.99 6.18
N GLY A 40 -10.13 -2.47 5.18
CA GLY A 40 -11.30 -1.79 4.60
C GLY A 40 -11.13 -0.31 4.27
N ASP A 41 -12.14 0.51 4.58
CA ASP A 41 -12.20 1.93 4.22
C ASP A 41 -11.25 2.85 5.01
N ALA A 42 -10.65 2.36 6.10
CA ALA A 42 -9.65 3.14 6.86
C ALA A 42 -8.43 3.47 5.99
N TYR A 43 -8.03 2.55 5.09
CA TYR A 43 -6.92 2.80 4.16
C TYR A 43 -7.27 3.77 3.04
N VAL A 44 -8.54 3.89 2.67
CA VAL A 44 -8.99 4.93 1.74
C VAL A 44 -8.79 6.31 2.36
N GLN A 45 -9.12 6.47 3.65
CA GLN A 45 -8.88 7.72 4.37
C GLN A 45 -7.39 8.02 4.51
N ILE A 46 -6.57 7.02 4.81
CA ILE A 46 -5.11 7.17 4.86
C ILE A 46 -4.57 7.60 3.49
N CYS A 47 -5.03 6.98 2.40
CA CYS A 47 -4.64 7.37 1.05
C CYS A 47 -4.93 8.85 0.76
N ALA A 48 -6.13 9.31 1.11
CA ALA A 48 -6.52 10.71 0.92
C ALA A 48 -5.67 11.67 1.77
N GLN A 49 -5.37 11.32 3.02
CA GLN A 49 -4.50 12.12 3.90
C GLN A 49 -3.06 12.23 3.35
N GLU A 50 -2.61 11.20 2.64
CA GLU A 50 -1.32 11.19 1.97
C GLU A 50 -1.30 11.95 0.65
N GLY A 51 -2.44 12.52 0.23
CA GLY A 51 -2.59 13.18 -1.06
C GLY A 51 -2.52 12.21 -2.24
N GLY A 52 -2.78 10.92 -2.00
CA GLY A 52 -2.88 9.91 -3.05
C GLY A 52 -4.30 9.74 -3.57
N THR A 53 -4.44 8.92 -4.60
CA THR A 53 -5.72 8.56 -5.24
C THR A 53 -5.90 7.05 -5.18
N GLU A 54 -7.11 6.60 -4.83
CA GLU A 54 -7.45 5.18 -4.92
C GLU A 54 -7.52 4.77 -6.40
N VAL A 55 -6.76 3.73 -6.77
CA VAL A 55 -6.71 3.18 -8.13
C VAL A 55 -6.97 1.68 -8.11
N GLN A 56 -7.14 1.07 -9.28
CA GLN A 56 -7.35 -0.38 -9.38
C GLN A 56 -6.05 -1.17 -9.13
N SER A 57 -4.90 -0.62 -9.55
CA SER A 57 -3.60 -1.28 -9.44
C SER A 57 -2.45 -0.28 -9.58
N CYS A 58 -1.31 -0.57 -8.95
CA CYS A 58 -0.06 0.12 -9.19
C CYS A 58 0.40 -0.09 -10.64
N THR A 59 0.90 0.95 -11.30
CA THR A 59 1.52 0.81 -12.62
C THR A 59 2.83 0.02 -12.52
N ALA A 60 3.18 -0.71 -13.58
CA ALA A 60 4.49 -1.32 -13.70
C ALA A 60 5.51 -0.40 -14.38
N GLN A 61 5.03 0.66 -15.03
CA GLN A 61 5.89 1.65 -15.67
C GLN A 61 6.67 2.41 -14.60
N ASP A 62 7.95 2.66 -14.87
CA ASP A 62 8.84 3.43 -14.01
C ASP A 62 9.02 2.87 -12.59
N ARG A 63 8.61 1.61 -12.35
CA ARG A 63 8.83 0.93 -11.07
C ARG A 63 10.30 0.61 -10.89
N VAL A 64 10.86 1.13 -9.80
CA VAL A 64 12.26 0.88 -9.40
C VAL A 64 12.37 -0.14 -8.27
N GLY A 65 11.27 -0.41 -7.55
CA GLY A 65 11.27 -1.44 -6.53
C GLY A 65 9.91 -1.75 -5.93
N LEU A 66 9.91 -2.81 -5.13
CA LEU A 66 8.80 -3.29 -4.33
C LEU A 66 9.33 -3.70 -2.96
N CYS A 67 8.61 -3.33 -1.91
CA CYS A 67 8.86 -3.73 -0.53
C CYS A 67 7.55 -4.24 0.05
N ALA A 68 7.40 -5.56 0.13
CA ALA A 68 6.27 -6.21 0.76
C ALA A 68 6.50 -6.27 2.27
N THR A 69 5.48 -5.87 3.03
CA THR A 69 5.54 -5.82 4.48
C THR A 69 4.32 -6.49 5.10
N ASP A 70 4.55 -7.17 6.23
CA ASP A 70 3.47 -7.61 7.11
C ASP A 70 3.26 -6.57 8.21
N GLN A 71 2.02 -6.14 8.40
CA GLN A 71 1.60 -5.21 9.44
C GLN A 71 0.98 -5.94 10.65
N GLY A 72 0.92 -7.28 10.60
CA GLY A 72 0.29 -8.13 11.60
C GLY A 72 -1.23 -8.20 11.45
N PHE A 73 -1.87 -9.05 12.26
CA PHE A 73 -3.34 -9.19 12.32
C PHE A 73 -4.03 -9.46 10.96
N GLY A 74 -3.31 -10.12 10.04
CA GLY A 74 -3.83 -10.45 8.70
C GLY A 74 -3.87 -9.25 7.74
N VAL A 75 -3.02 -8.25 7.96
CA VAL A 75 -2.87 -7.07 7.11
C VAL A 75 -1.51 -7.10 6.42
N GLY A 76 -1.52 -7.14 5.08
CA GLY A 76 -0.33 -6.91 4.26
C GLY A 76 -0.29 -5.49 3.72
N LEU A 77 0.93 -4.96 3.54
CA LEU A 77 1.18 -3.67 2.89
C LEU A 77 2.39 -3.78 1.95
N ASP A 78 2.15 -3.61 0.66
CA ASP A 78 3.23 -3.49 -0.32
C ASP A 78 3.49 -2.03 -0.67
N TYR A 79 4.75 -1.62 -0.63
CA TYR A 79 5.23 -0.35 -1.15
C TYR A 79 5.82 -0.57 -2.54
N VAL A 80 5.21 0.03 -3.55
CA VAL A 80 5.76 0.12 -4.92
C VAL A 80 6.43 1.48 -5.07
N TYR A 81 7.69 1.48 -5.50
CA TYR A 81 8.50 2.69 -5.65
C TYR A 81 8.61 3.07 -7.12
N TYR A 82 8.35 4.34 -7.44
CA TYR A 82 8.42 4.86 -8.80
C TYR A 82 9.52 5.91 -9.00
N ALA A 83 10.12 5.89 -10.17
CA ALA A 83 10.85 7.03 -10.68
C ALA A 83 9.87 8.21 -10.99
N PRO A 84 10.34 9.47 -10.99
CA PRO A 84 11.71 9.92 -10.71
C PRO A 84 11.99 10.17 -9.22
N ALA A 85 11.02 9.92 -8.33
CA ALA A 85 11.16 10.20 -6.90
C ALA A 85 12.13 9.25 -6.20
N TRP A 86 12.28 8.05 -6.74
CA TRP A 86 13.10 6.98 -6.18
C TRP A 86 14.06 6.42 -7.22
N ASP A 87 15.28 6.14 -6.79
CA ASP A 87 16.17 5.19 -7.45
C ASP A 87 16.23 3.90 -6.63
N ALA A 88 16.85 2.85 -7.17
CA ALA A 88 16.95 1.56 -6.49
C ALA A 88 17.63 1.64 -5.10
N THR A 89 18.59 2.56 -4.94
CA THR A 89 19.37 2.71 -3.71
C THR A 89 18.55 3.37 -2.61
N SER A 90 17.95 4.51 -2.90
CA SER A 90 17.07 5.26 -2.00
C SER A 90 15.79 4.49 -1.66
N ALA A 91 15.22 3.77 -2.62
CA ALA A 91 14.06 2.89 -2.38
C ALA A 91 14.42 1.75 -1.40
N ARG A 92 15.60 1.15 -1.55
CA ARG A 92 16.11 0.13 -0.63
C ARG A 92 16.29 0.68 0.78
N GLN A 93 16.97 1.82 0.91
CA GLN A 93 17.18 2.48 2.20
C GLN A 93 15.85 2.83 2.88
N HIS A 94 14.86 3.33 2.14
CA HIS A 94 13.55 3.60 2.71
C HIS A 94 12.87 2.32 3.21
N CYS A 95 12.86 1.27 2.39
CA CYS A 95 12.29 -0.02 2.74
C CYS A 95 12.92 -0.64 4.00
N GLU A 96 14.25 -0.58 4.14
CA GLU A 96 14.99 -1.10 5.30
C GLU A 96 14.70 -0.34 6.62
N ASN A 97 14.16 0.88 6.52
CA ASN A 97 13.82 1.71 7.67
C ASN A 97 12.33 1.66 8.06
N LEU A 98 11.51 0.91 7.33
CA LEU A 98 10.09 0.75 7.66
C LEU A 98 9.94 -0.07 8.95
N ALA A 99 9.00 0.31 9.81
CA ALA A 99 8.64 -0.50 10.97
C ALA A 99 7.68 -1.61 10.54
N SER A 100 8.16 -2.85 10.45
CA SER A 100 7.34 -4.01 10.08
C SER A 100 7.89 -5.33 10.62
N CYS A 101 7.01 -6.34 10.77
CA CYS A 101 7.37 -7.64 11.35
C CYS A 101 7.95 -8.64 10.35
N SER A 102 7.82 -8.39 9.04
CA SER A 102 8.41 -9.20 7.97
C SER A 102 8.59 -8.35 6.71
N PHE A 103 9.71 -8.54 5.99
CA PHE A 103 10.04 -7.81 4.77
C PHE A 103 10.40 -8.76 3.64
N THR A 104 9.93 -8.46 2.43
CA THR A 104 10.47 -9.03 1.18
C THR A 104 10.62 -7.93 0.16
N CYS A 105 11.84 -7.71 -0.34
CA CYS A 105 12.19 -6.53 -1.12
C CYS A 105 12.80 -6.93 -2.47
N THR A 106 12.35 -6.30 -3.56
CA THR A 106 12.88 -6.51 -4.91
C THR A 106 13.10 -5.15 -5.56
N PHE A 107 14.30 -4.87 -6.07
CA PHE A 107 14.65 -3.60 -6.70
C PHE A 107 15.23 -3.85 -8.09
N THR A 108 14.83 -3.03 -9.07
CA THR A 108 15.34 -3.08 -10.44
C THR A 108 16.55 -2.15 -10.54
N PRO A 109 17.72 -2.63 -11.03
CA PRO A 109 18.91 -1.81 -11.20
C PRO A 109 18.74 -0.66 -12.18
#